data_AF-A0A5B7G714-F1
#
_entry.id   AF-A0A5B7G714-F1
#
_cell.length_a   1.000
_cell.length_b   1.000
_cell.length_c   1.000
_cell.angle_alpha   90.00
_cell.angle_beta   90.00
_cell.angle_gamma   90.00
#
_symmetry.space_group_name_H-M   'P 1'
#
loop_
_entity.id
_entity.type
_entity.pdbx_description
1 polymer ?
#
loop_
_entity_poly.entity_id
_entity_poly.type
_entity_poly.pdbx_seq_one_letter_code
_entity_poly.pdbx_strand_id
1 'polypeptide(L)'
;MVQLLKSRYPGLLCPEATEVLWQWLAEPFQGSNLTEWGVDGDLCSSFLSSYIAQHGESYPYTIGEDMSIDEKTKMLLYLSSKYLVDVPSGHNNPLEKHFFWRPWRPLTDSYIQVRERERERERER
;
A
#
# COMPACT_ATOMS: atom_id res chain seq x y z
N MET A 1 -3.66 0.20 11.55
CA MET A 1 -3.43 0.03 10.09
C MET A 1 -4.27 -1.10 9.50
N VAL A 2 -4.18 -2.35 9.99
CA VAL A 2 -5.03 -3.46 9.49
C VAL A 2 -6.54 -3.15 9.55
N GLN A 3 -7.00 -2.41 10.56
CA GLN A 3 -8.39 -1.92 10.63
C GLN A 3 -8.78 -0.99 9.47
N LEU A 4 -7.86 -0.16 8.97
CA LEU A 4 -8.09 0.71 7.80
C LEU A 4 -8.28 -0.16 6.54
N LEU A 5 -7.36 -1.12 6.33
CA LEU A 5 -7.46 -2.05 5.22
C LEU A 5 -8.75 -2.88 5.30
N LYS A 6 -9.15 -3.30 6.51
CA LYS A 6 -10.41 -4.02 6.75
C LYS A 6 -11.65 -3.20 6.41
N SER A 7 -11.63 -1.90 6.72
CA SER A 7 -12.76 -1.02 6.40
C SER A 7 -12.87 -0.71 4.90
N ARG A 8 -11.75 -0.72 4.16
CA ARG A 8 -11.70 -0.28 2.76
C ARG A 8 -11.69 -1.44 1.76
N TYR A 9 -11.06 -2.55 2.10
CA TYR A 9 -10.79 -3.70 1.22
C TYR A 9 -11.09 -5.03 1.93
N PRO A 10 -12.34 -5.26 2.38
CA PRO A 10 -12.69 -6.48 3.10
C PRO A 10 -12.39 -7.78 2.33
N GLY A 11 -12.48 -7.79 0.99
CA GLY A 11 -12.28 -8.98 0.15
C GLY A 11 -10.83 -9.48 0.05
N LEU A 12 -9.85 -8.64 0.41
CA LEU A 12 -8.42 -8.97 0.37
C LEU A 12 -7.90 -9.61 1.66
N LEU A 13 -8.65 -9.48 2.77
CA LEU A 13 -8.22 -9.98 4.07
C LEU A 13 -8.65 -11.44 4.25
N CYS A 14 -7.78 -12.36 3.82
CA CYS A 14 -7.81 -13.75 4.25
C CYS A 14 -6.78 -14.01 5.35
N PRO A 15 -6.95 -15.04 6.20
CA PRO A 15 -6.00 -15.39 7.26
C PRO A 15 -4.56 -15.53 6.73
N GLU A 16 -4.39 -16.18 5.58
CA GLU A 16 -3.10 -16.46 4.95
C GLU A 16 -2.42 -15.17 4.47
N ALA A 17 -3.14 -14.30 3.74
CA ALA A 17 -2.60 -13.02 3.30
C ALA A 17 -2.30 -12.09 4.48
N THR A 18 -3.08 -12.19 5.55
CA THR A 18 -2.88 -11.39 6.77
C THR A 18 -1.61 -11.82 7.50
N GLU A 19 -1.31 -13.11 7.58
CA GLU A 19 -0.07 -13.61 8.15
C GLU A 19 1.15 -13.09 7.40
N VAL A 20 1.12 -13.16 6.06
CA VAL A 20 2.18 -12.63 5.20
C VAL A 20 2.32 -11.11 5.39
N LEU A 21 1.21 -10.38 5.49
CA LEU A 21 1.24 -8.95 5.78
C LEU A 21 1.94 -8.66 7.12
N TRP A 22 1.64 -9.42 8.17
CA TRP A 22 2.30 -9.24 9.46
C TRP A 22 3.79 -9.56 9.41
N GLN A 23 4.18 -10.59 8.67
CA GLN A 23 5.59 -10.91 8.45
C GLN A 23 6.31 -9.76 7.74
N TRP A 24 5.72 -9.22 6.67
CA TRP A 24 6.28 -8.07 5.96
C TRP A 24 6.36 -6.81 6.84
N LEU A 25 5.36 -6.57 7.70
CA LEU A 25 5.36 -5.44 8.64
C LEU A 25 6.39 -5.59 9.78
N ALA A 26 6.79 -6.82 10.10
CA ALA A 26 7.77 -7.10 11.13
C ALA A 26 9.22 -6.91 10.62
N GLU A 27 9.43 -6.92 9.30
CA GLU A 27 10.74 -6.63 8.73
C GLU A 27 11.12 -5.15 8.93
N PRO A 28 12.39 -4.85 9.28
CA PRO A 28 12.84 -3.47 9.38
C PRO A 28 12.59 -2.76 8.05
N PHE A 29 11.82 -1.67 8.09
CA PHE A 29 11.28 -0.94 6.93
C PHE A 29 12.34 -0.25 6.03
N GLN A 30 13.62 -0.63 6.15
CA GLN A 30 14.78 -0.08 5.43
C GLN A 30 14.80 -0.43 3.92
N GLY A 31 13.64 -0.69 3.31
CA GLY A 31 13.50 -1.06 1.91
C GLY A 31 12.98 -2.48 1.71
N SER A 32 11.90 -2.86 2.39
CA SER A 32 11.16 -4.08 2.08
C SER A 32 10.61 -3.97 0.66
N ASN A 33 11.45 -4.37 -0.29
CA ASN A 33 11.23 -4.14 -1.69
C ASN A 33 10.10 -5.07 -2.11
N LEU A 34 8.98 -4.48 -2.50
CA LEU A 34 7.80 -5.19 -3.00
C LEU A 34 8.18 -6.24 -4.07
N THR A 35 9.27 -6.03 -4.82
CA THR A 35 9.76 -7.00 -5.79
C THR A 35 10.25 -8.32 -5.18
N GLU A 36 10.80 -8.32 -3.96
CA GLU A 36 11.24 -9.56 -3.28
C GLU A 36 10.04 -10.45 -2.91
N TRP A 37 8.89 -9.80 -2.67
CA TRP A 37 7.61 -10.45 -2.43
C TRP A 37 6.83 -10.72 -3.73
N GLY A 38 7.47 -10.52 -4.90
CA GLY A 38 6.85 -10.74 -6.22
C GLY A 38 5.70 -9.78 -6.52
N VAL A 39 5.63 -8.63 -5.85
CA VAL A 39 4.59 -7.62 -6.03
C VAL A 39 4.99 -6.70 -7.18
N ASP A 40 4.24 -6.77 -8.27
CA ASP A 40 4.33 -5.80 -9.36
C ASP A 40 3.39 -4.62 -9.07
N GLY A 41 3.99 -3.47 -8.74
CA GLY A 41 3.26 -2.25 -8.41
C GLY A 41 2.45 -1.66 -9.56
N ASP A 42 2.90 -1.83 -10.81
CA ASP A 42 2.23 -1.30 -12.00
C ASP A 42 1.00 -2.16 -12.33
N LEU A 43 1.12 -3.49 -12.21
CA LEU A 43 -0.02 -4.40 -12.33
C LEU A 43 -1.05 -4.16 -11.23
N CYS A 44 -0.62 -4.04 -9.97
CA CYS A 44 -1.53 -3.77 -8.86
C CYS A 44 -2.25 -2.42 -9.02
N SER A 45 -1.52 -1.36 -9.42
CA SER A 45 -2.08 -0.04 -9.69
C SER A 45 -3.09 -0.06 -10.83
N SER A 46 -2.77 -0.74 -11.93
CA SER A 46 -3.62 -0.82 -13.12
C SER A 46 -4.90 -1.60 -12.81
N PHE A 47 -4.77 -2.72 -12.11
CA PHE A 47 -5.90 -3.52 -11.68
C PHE A 47 -6.83 -2.73 -10.75
N LEU A 48 -6.28 -2.07 -9.73
CA LEU A 48 -7.06 -1.26 -8.80
C LEU A 48 -7.77 -0.09 -9.49
N SER A 49 -7.09 0.59 -10.42
CA SER A 49 -7.68 1.70 -11.18
C SER A 49 -8.83 1.22 -12.06
N SER A 50 -8.65 0.08 -12.74
CA SER A 50 -9.71 -0.55 -13.55
C SER A 50 -10.91 -0.97 -12.71
N TYR A 51 -10.67 -1.54 -11.53
CA TYR A 51 -11.74 -1.93 -10.60
C TYR A 51 -12.54 -0.71 -10.13
N ILE A 52 -11.86 0.36 -9.71
CA ILE A 52 -12.54 1.58 -9.24
C ILE A 52 -13.31 2.25 -10.36
N ALA A 53 -12.79 2.26 -11.60
CA ALA A 53 -13.50 2.79 -12.75
C ALA A 53 -14.82 2.04 -13.03
N GLN A 54 -14.89 0.73 -12.72
CA GLN A 54 -16.07 -0.10 -12.94
C GLN A 54 -17.06 -0.05 -11.77
N HIS A 55 -16.57 0.01 -10.52
CA HIS A 55 -17.39 -0.12 -9.31
C HIS A 55 -17.61 1.21 -8.57
N GLY A 56 -16.99 2.30 -9.01
CA GLY A 56 -17.07 3.62 -8.40
C GLY A 56 -16.05 3.85 -7.28
N GLU A 57 -15.98 5.10 -6.80
CA GLU A 57 -14.95 5.57 -5.86
C GLU A 57 -15.32 5.42 -4.37
N SER A 58 -16.42 4.72 -4.07
CA SER A 58 -16.91 4.58 -2.69
C SER A 58 -16.46 3.28 -2.05
N TYR A 59 -15.85 3.39 -0.87
CA TYR A 59 -15.60 2.25 0.00
C TYR A 59 -16.91 1.69 0.59
N PRO A 60 -16.96 0.40 0.95
CA PRO A 60 -15.90 -0.61 0.82
C PRO A 60 -15.79 -1.19 -0.59
N TYR A 61 -14.55 -1.50 -1.01
CA TYR A 61 -14.30 -2.24 -2.24
C TYR A 61 -14.32 -3.75 -1.96
N THR A 62 -15.13 -4.49 -2.72
CA THR A 62 -15.19 -5.97 -2.65
C THR A 62 -14.11 -6.64 -3.52
N ILE A 63 -13.12 -5.85 -3.97
CA ILE A 63 -11.94 -6.36 -4.65
C ILE A 63 -11.30 -7.50 -3.84
N GLY A 64 -11.00 -8.60 -4.53
CA GLY A 64 -10.42 -9.79 -3.91
C GLY A 64 -11.35 -10.99 -3.80
N GLU A 65 -12.65 -10.88 -4.04
CA GLU A 65 -13.55 -12.05 -3.97
C GLU A 65 -13.13 -13.17 -4.95
N ASP A 66 -12.75 -12.80 -6.17
CA ASP A 66 -12.33 -13.74 -7.23
C ASP A 66 -10.81 -13.95 -7.33
N MET A 67 -10.02 -13.34 -6.43
CA MET A 67 -8.57 -13.44 -6.46
C MET A 67 -8.08 -14.71 -5.76
N SER A 68 -7.01 -15.29 -6.28
CA SER A 68 -6.22 -16.30 -5.57
C SER A 68 -5.58 -15.71 -4.31
N ILE A 69 -5.18 -16.58 -3.37
CA ILE A 69 -4.51 -16.15 -2.13
C ILE A 69 -3.22 -15.36 -2.43
N ASP A 70 -2.47 -15.77 -3.47
CA ASP A 70 -1.26 -15.09 -3.91
C ASP A 70 -1.56 -13.67 -4.42
N GLU A 71 -2.59 -13.51 -5.26
CA GLU A 71 -3.01 -12.19 -5.77
C GLU A 71 -3.51 -11.29 -4.64
N LYS A 72 -4.31 -11.83 -3.70
CA LYS A 72 -4.76 -11.08 -2.51
C LYS A 72 -3.57 -10.59 -1.70
N THR A 73 -2.59 -11.47 -1.48
CA THR A 73 -1.37 -11.16 -0.72
C THR A 73 -0.59 -10.03 -1.39
N LYS A 74 -0.36 -10.13 -2.71
CA LYS A 74 0.37 -9.12 -3.47
C LYS A 74 -0.34 -7.76 -3.46
N MET A 75 -1.66 -7.76 -3.67
CA MET A 75 -2.48 -6.55 -3.61
C MET A 75 -2.48 -5.93 -2.21
N LEU A 76 -2.54 -6.77 -1.16
CA LEU A 76 -2.52 -6.32 0.23
C LEU A 76 -1.18 -5.69 0.61
N LEU A 77 -0.06 -6.28 0.20
CA LEU A 77 1.29 -5.71 0.38
C LEU A 77 1.45 -4.39 -0.39
N TYR A 78 0.99 -4.33 -1.64
CA TYR A 78 0.97 -3.10 -2.43
C TYR A 78 0.19 -1.99 -1.73
N LEU A 79 -1.06 -2.24 -1.33
CA LEU A 79 -1.87 -1.26 -0.62
C LEU A 79 -1.23 -0.82 0.70
N SER A 80 -0.66 -1.78 1.44
CA SER A 80 0.02 -1.50 2.70
C SER A 80 1.21 -0.56 2.51
N SER A 81 2.01 -0.76 1.48
CA SER A 81 3.12 0.14 1.11
C SER A 81 2.65 1.56 0.75
N LYS A 82 1.42 1.72 0.24
CA LYS A 82 0.86 3.04 -0.10
C LYS A 82 0.29 3.77 1.11
N TYR A 83 -0.25 3.04 2.07
CA TYR A 83 -0.80 3.62 3.30
C TYR A 83 0.24 3.82 4.40
N LEU A 84 1.32 3.03 4.39
CA LEU A 84 2.40 3.15 5.35
C LEU A 84 3.50 4.06 4.82
N VAL A 85 3.95 4.95 5.69
CA VAL A 85 5.08 5.84 5.45
C VAL A 85 6.09 5.51 6.52
N ASP A 86 7.34 5.33 6.11
CA ASP A 86 8.42 5.14 7.07
C ASP A 86 8.60 6.41 7.90
N VAL A 87 8.65 6.24 9.21
CA VAL A 87 8.97 7.31 10.14
C VAL A 87 10.18 6.84 10.93
N PRO A 88 11.36 7.45 10.73
CA PRO A 88 12.53 7.13 11.53
C PRO A 88 12.20 7.31 13.02
N SER A 89 12.30 6.22 13.78
CA SER A 89 11.98 6.21 15.19
C SER A 89 13.11 6.86 16.00
N GLY A 90 12.86 8.08 16.48
CA GLY A 90 13.62 8.70 17.56
C GLY A 90 12.76 8.67 18.82
N HIS A 91 13.26 8.09 19.92
CA HIS A 91 12.57 8.15 21.20
C HIS A 91 12.25 9.61 21.53
N ASN A 92 10.96 9.95 21.55
CA ASN A 92 10.43 11.26 21.91
C ASN A 92 10.61 12.42 20.89
N ASN A 93 10.66 12.13 19.58
CA ASN A 93 10.44 13.17 18.56
C ASN A 93 8.94 13.27 18.22
N PRO A 94 8.30 14.44 18.35
CA PRO A 94 6.95 14.64 17.84
C PRO A 94 6.95 14.37 16.33
N LEU A 95 5.96 13.62 15.85
CA LEU A 95 5.84 13.26 14.44
C LEU A 95 5.83 14.54 13.59
N GLU A 96 6.89 14.75 12.83
CA GLU A 96 7.07 15.99 12.06
C GLU A 96 6.01 16.12 10.96
N LYS A 97 5.59 17.35 10.67
CA LYS A 97 4.50 17.65 9.73
C LYS A 97 4.71 17.03 8.34
N HIS A 98 5.95 16.85 7.90
CA HIS A 98 6.27 16.23 6.62
C HIS A 98 6.01 14.72 6.54
N PHE A 99 5.76 14.05 7.68
CA PHE A 99 5.31 12.66 7.73
C PHE A 99 3.79 12.52 7.63
N PHE A 100 3.05 13.63 7.67
CA PHE A 100 1.61 13.64 7.42
C PHE A 100 1.35 13.88 5.94
N TRP A 101 0.89 12.85 5.25
CA TRP A 101 0.60 12.91 3.83
C TRP A 101 -0.88 13.18 3.60
N ARG A 102 -1.19 13.81 2.46
CA ARG A 102 -2.58 13.82 1.97
C ARG A 102 -3.02 12.35 1.79
N PRO A 103 -4.27 12.01 2.15
CA PRO A 103 -4.76 10.65 1.98
C PRO A 103 -4.55 10.19 0.55
N TRP A 104 -3.84 9.07 0.37
CA TRP A 104 -3.59 8.49 -0.94
C TRP A 104 -4.92 8.23 -1.67
N ARG A 105 -4.99 8.68 -2.92
CA ARG A 105 -6.14 8.53 -3.81
C ARG A 105 -5.77 7.64 -4.99
N PRO A 106 -6.31 6.41 -5.06
CA PRO A 106 -5.92 5.43 -6.07
C PRO A 106 -6.03 5.90 -7.53
N LEU A 107 -6.97 6.80 -7.84
CA LEU A 107 -7.21 7.27 -9.21
C LEU A 107 -6.39 8.49 -9.63
N THR A 108 -5.95 9.30 -8.67
CA THR A 108 -5.21 10.55 -8.96
C THR A 108 -3.71 10.44 -8.66
N ASP A 109 -3.33 9.58 -7.72
CA ASP A 109 -1.93 9.36 -7.36
C ASP A 109 -1.37 8.17 -8.14
N SER A 110 -1.02 8.39 -9.42
CA SER A 110 -0.39 7.36 -10.26
C SER A 110 1.02 7.00 -9.74
N TYR A 111 1.42 5.73 -9.91
CA TYR A 111 2.72 5.19 -9.45
C TYR A 111 3.93 6.04 -9.92
N ILE A 112 3.85 6.62 -11.12
CA ILE A 112 4.90 7.48 -11.70
C ILE A 112 5.10 8.76 -10.86
N GLN A 113 4.04 9.38 -10.36
CA GLN A 113 4.16 10.61 -9.55
C GLN A 113 4.74 10.36 -8.16
N VAL A 114 4.54 9.17 -7.60
CA VAL A 114 5.12 8.76 -6.31
C VAL A 114 6.61 8.51 -6.48
N ARG A 115 7.00 7.76 -7.52
CA ARG A 115 8.41 7.44 -7.82
C ARG A 115 9.23 8.67 -8.25
N GLU A 116 8.65 9.62 -8.96
CA GLU A 116 9.35 10.88 -9.27
C GLU A 116 9.54 11.77 -8.04
N ARG A 117 8.56 11.80 -7.11
CA ARG A 117 8.70 12.49 -5.82
C ARG A 117 9.73 11.84 -4.90
N GLU A 118 9.88 10.52 -4.95
CA GLU A 118 10.94 9.80 -4.24
C GLU A 118 12.33 10.11 -4.83
N ARG A 119 12.43 10.19 -6.16
CA ARG A 119 13.67 10.58 -6.86
C ARG A 119 14.08 12.04 -6.65
N GLU A 120 13.12 12.97 -6.53
CA GLU A 120 13.42 14.36 -6.16
C GLU A 120 13.99 14.44 -4.73
N ARG A 121 13.49 13.62 -3.80
CA ARG A 121 14.01 13.54 -2.43
C ARG A 121 15.42 12.94 -2.33
N GLU A 122 15.77 12.01 -3.21
CA GLU A 122 17.15 11.50 -3.30
C GLU A 122 18.13 12.54 -3.86
N ARG A 123 17.64 13.54 -4.62
CA ARG A 123 18.47 14.61 -5.20
C ARG A 123 18.67 15.81 -4.26
N GLU A 124 17.85 15.95 -3.23
CA GLU A 124 17.91 17.02 -2.23
C GLU A 124 18.65 16.62 -0.94
N ARG A 125 19.23 15.43 -0.88
CA ARG A 125 20.19 15.00 0.16
C ARG A 125 21.62 15.12 -0.33
#